data_AF-A0A8T6ZW69-F1
#
_entry.id   AF-A0A8T6ZW69-F1
#
_cell.length_a   1.000
_cell.length_b   1.000
_cell.length_c   1.000
_cell.angle_alpha   90.00
_cell.angle_beta   90.00
_cell.angle_gamma   90.00
#
_symmetry.space_group_name_H-M   'P 1'
#
loop_
_entity.id
_entity.type
_entity.pdbx_description
1 polymer ?
#
loop_
_entity_poly.entity_id
_entity_poly.type
_entity_poly.pdbx_seq_one_letter_code
_entity_poly.pdbx_strand_id
1 'polypeptide(L)'
;MATNKLNTIIRKVIPIKDIPTDTQSLLDDKADIKTVVDGCRDEIQKSVDTGIMPAPKYFEQVAVLSRKEKNYENEIAICDMYIRLVKKYASENKLSRQEFTDTVLPECAPLYKRMHNAKSMMSKDQAK
;
A
#
# COMPACT_ATOMS: atom_id res chain seq x y z
N MET A 1 24.98 0.57 -24.56
CA MET A 1 25.18 0.69 -23.10
C MET A 1 24.11 1.61 -22.52
N ALA A 2 22.96 1.08 -22.06
CA ALA A 2 21.82 1.89 -21.60
C ALA A 2 21.18 1.36 -20.30
N THR A 3 21.97 0.76 -19.41
CA THR A 3 21.48 0.12 -18.18
C THR A 3 21.67 0.96 -16.91
N ASN A 4 22.08 2.23 -17.03
CA ASN A 4 22.46 3.03 -15.85
C ASN A 4 21.41 4.04 -15.36
N LYS A 5 20.33 4.31 -16.12
CA LYS A 5 19.27 5.26 -15.69
C LYS A 5 18.14 4.58 -14.91
N LEU A 6 17.80 3.33 -15.24
CA LEU A 6 16.78 2.54 -14.53
C LEU A 6 17.21 2.25 -13.08
N ASN A 7 18.46 1.83 -12.86
CA ASN A 7 19.01 1.58 -11.51
C ASN A 7 19.04 2.82 -10.59
N THR A 8 19.12 4.03 -11.16
CA THR A 8 19.04 5.28 -10.38
C THR A 8 17.61 5.64 -10.01
N ILE A 9 16.63 5.31 -10.85
CA ILE A 9 15.20 5.50 -10.55
C ILE A 9 14.73 4.47 -9.53
N ILE A 10 15.17 3.21 -9.65
CA ILE A 10 14.87 2.09 -8.73
C ILE A 10 15.15 2.46 -7.25
N ARG A 11 16.19 3.26 -6.96
CA ARG A 11 16.51 3.70 -5.58
C ARG A 11 15.74 4.92 -5.07
N LYS A 12 14.98 5.60 -5.93
CA LYS A 12 14.15 6.78 -5.60
C LYS A 12 12.66 6.45 -5.44
N VAL A 13 12.25 5.21 -5.69
CA VAL A 13 10.85 4.79 -5.91
C VAL A 13 10.04 4.54 -4.63
N ILE A 14 10.61 4.83 -3.46
CA ILE A 14 10.26 4.45 -2.07
C ILE A 14 11.43 3.57 -1.60
N PRO A 15 12.36 4.11 -0.81
CA PRO A 15 13.37 3.30 -0.16
C PRO A 15 12.73 2.12 0.57
N ILE A 16 13.32 0.93 0.51
CA ILE A 16 12.87 -0.26 1.28
C ILE A 16 12.76 0.04 2.79
N LYS A 17 13.52 1.03 3.28
CA LYS A 17 13.47 1.58 4.64
C LYS A 17 12.20 2.39 5.00
N ASP A 18 11.37 2.73 4.02
CA ASP A 18 10.07 3.40 4.21
C ASP A 18 8.89 2.41 4.16
N ILE A 19 9.15 1.14 3.80
CA ILE A 19 8.26 0.03 4.18
C ILE A 19 8.45 -0.10 5.70
N PRO A 20 7.39 -0.02 6.52
CA PRO A 20 7.53 -0.19 7.96
C PRO A 20 8.29 -1.49 8.22
N THR A 21 9.47 -1.39 8.83
CA THR A 21 10.28 -2.56 9.20
C THR A 21 9.50 -3.48 10.15
N ASP A 22 8.46 -2.94 10.78
CA ASP A 22 7.56 -3.60 11.71
C ASP A 22 6.57 -4.55 11.01
N THR A 23 6.38 -4.41 9.68
CA THR A 23 5.69 -5.42 8.86
C THR A 23 6.44 -6.76 8.90
N GLN A 24 7.75 -6.74 9.21
CA GLN A 24 8.57 -7.93 9.40
C GLN A 24 8.31 -8.64 10.74
N SER A 25 7.76 -7.94 11.75
CA SER A 25 7.55 -8.47 13.10
C SER A 25 6.17 -9.13 13.32
N LEU A 26 5.24 -8.94 12.37
CA LEU A 26 3.95 -9.63 12.32
C LEU A 26 4.03 -10.99 11.59
N LEU A 27 5.24 -11.46 11.27
CA LEU A 27 5.50 -12.58 10.35
C LEU A 27 5.55 -13.96 11.03
N ASP A 28 5.46 -14.04 12.35
CA ASP A 28 5.54 -15.30 13.08
C ASP A 28 4.14 -15.81 13.45
N ASP A 29 3.38 -16.16 12.41
CA ASP A 29 2.62 -17.42 12.33
C ASP A 29 1.68 -17.40 11.12
N LYS A 30 1.83 -18.40 10.25
CA LYS A 30 1.06 -18.75 9.04
C LYS A 30 1.65 -18.23 7.72
N ALA A 31 1.93 -19.19 6.84
CA ALA A 31 2.34 -19.01 5.45
C ALA A 31 1.41 -18.06 4.63
N ASP A 32 0.20 -17.82 5.11
CA ASP A 32 -0.78 -16.92 4.50
C ASP A 32 -0.37 -15.43 4.55
N ILE A 33 0.22 -14.94 5.65
CA ILE A 33 0.59 -13.51 5.77
C ILE A 33 1.74 -13.16 4.84
N LYS A 34 2.77 -14.01 4.79
CA LYS A 34 3.92 -13.83 3.89
C LYS A 34 3.47 -13.80 2.42
N THR A 35 2.57 -14.71 2.03
CA THR A 35 2.02 -14.76 0.67
C THR A 35 1.27 -13.48 0.30
N VAL A 36 0.52 -12.89 1.24
CA VAL A 36 -0.22 -11.65 1.00
C VAL A 36 0.74 -10.44 0.91
N VAL A 37 1.77 -10.38 1.75
CA VAL A 37 2.79 -9.30 1.72
C VAL A 37 3.63 -9.36 0.45
N ASP A 38 4.03 -10.56 0.02
CA ASP A 38 4.72 -10.74 -1.26
C ASP A 38 3.79 -10.34 -2.43
N GLY A 39 2.48 -10.62 -2.33
CA GLY A 39 1.48 -10.10 -3.28
C GLY A 39 1.40 -8.57 -3.33
N CYS A 40 1.55 -7.85 -2.21
CA CYS A 40 1.66 -6.39 -2.24
C CYS A 40 2.92 -5.92 -2.98
N ARG A 41 4.05 -6.61 -2.80
CA ARG A 41 5.30 -6.29 -3.49
C ARG A 41 5.20 -6.54 -4.99
N ASP A 42 4.60 -7.65 -5.39
CA ASP A 42 4.41 -8.01 -6.79
C ASP A 42 3.48 -7.01 -7.50
N GLU A 43 2.41 -6.56 -6.85
CA GLU A 43 1.53 -5.52 -7.41
C GLU A 43 2.23 -4.16 -7.54
N ILE A 44 3.08 -3.78 -6.58
CA ILE A 44 3.92 -2.57 -6.69
C ILE A 44 4.85 -2.69 -7.89
N GLN A 45 5.59 -3.81 -7.98
CA GLN A 45 6.58 -4.03 -9.02
C GLN A 45 5.92 -4.05 -10.41
N LYS A 46 4.81 -4.77 -10.54
CA LYS A 46 4.00 -4.81 -11.77
C LYS A 46 3.51 -3.42 -12.15
N SER A 47 3.02 -2.63 -11.20
CA SER A 47 2.57 -1.26 -11.49
C SER A 47 3.70 -0.40 -12.05
N VAL A 48 4.90 -0.53 -11.48
CA VAL A 48 6.11 0.16 -11.96
C VAL A 48 6.52 -0.31 -13.36
N ASP A 49 6.51 -1.63 -13.61
CA ASP A 49 7.01 -2.19 -14.87
C ASP A 49 6.06 -1.97 -16.04
N THR A 50 4.76 -2.02 -15.78
CA THR A 50 3.72 -1.96 -16.82
C THR A 50 3.06 -0.59 -16.93
N GLY A 51 3.24 0.27 -15.93
CA GLY A 51 2.49 1.52 -15.82
C GLY A 51 0.99 1.29 -15.63
N ILE A 52 0.56 0.11 -15.16
CA ILE A 52 -0.84 -0.24 -14.86
C ILE A 52 -1.13 0.08 -13.39
N MET A 53 -2.38 0.44 -13.09
CA MET A 53 -2.81 0.68 -11.72
C MET A 53 -2.70 -0.61 -10.88
N PRO A 54 -2.07 -0.56 -9.69
CA PRO A 54 -1.96 -1.71 -8.81
C PRO A 54 -3.35 -2.17 -8.36
N ALA A 55 -3.56 -3.48 -8.20
CA ALA A 55 -4.81 -3.99 -7.66
C ALA A 55 -4.88 -3.80 -6.12
N PRO A 56 -6.04 -3.41 -5.54
CA PRO A 56 -6.15 -3.18 -4.10
C PRO A 56 -6.16 -4.48 -3.27
N LYS A 57 -6.43 -5.63 -3.91
CA LYS A 57 -6.76 -6.90 -3.25
C LYS A 57 -5.78 -7.30 -2.13
N TYR A 58 -4.48 -7.31 -2.41
CA TYR A 58 -3.49 -7.74 -1.42
C TYR A 58 -3.35 -6.73 -0.27
N PHE A 59 -3.42 -5.43 -0.56
CA PHE A 59 -3.37 -4.37 0.45
C PHE A 59 -4.58 -4.44 1.40
N GLU A 60 -5.77 -4.71 0.87
CA GLU A 60 -6.96 -4.92 1.69
C GLU A 60 -6.83 -6.16 2.60
N GLN A 61 -6.23 -7.23 2.10
CA GLN A 61 -6.00 -8.45 2.89
C GLN A 61 -5.03 -8.18 4.04
N VAL A 62 -3.90 -7.50 3.81
CA VAL A 62 -2.98 -7.10 4.88
C VAL A 62 -3.68 -6.19 5.90
N ALA A 63 -4.50 -5.22 5.44
CA ALA A 63 -5.25 -4.34 6.33
C ALA A 63 -6.22 -5.12 7.24
N VAL A 64 -6.92 -6.12 6.69
CA VAL A 64 -7.81 -7.00 7.48
C VAL A 64 -7.04 -7.81 8.51
N LEU A 65 -5.90 -8.39 8.13
CA LEU A 65 -5.08 -9.20 9.02
C LEU A 65 -4.52 -8.35 10.17
N SER A 66 -3.97 -7.18 9.85
CA SER A 66 -3.49 -6.21 10.83
C SER A 66 -4.56 -5.85 11.86
N ARG A 67 -5.80 -5.64 11.40
CA ARG A 67 -6.93 -5.35 12.28
C ARG A 67 -7.28 -6.50 13.22
N LYS A 68 -7.20 -7.75 12.75
CA LYS A 68 -7.47 -8.94 13.58
C LYS A 68 -6.47 -9.06 14.73
N GLU A 69 -5.24 -8.63 14.51
CA GLU A 69 -4.16 -8.59 15.50
C GLU A 69 -4.16 -7.31 16.33
N LYS A 70 -5.13 -6.41 16.11
CA LYS A 70 -5.21 -5.05 16.69
C LYS A 70 -3.98 -4.19 16.39
N ASN A 71 -3.22 -4.53 15.35
CA ASN A 71 -2.14 -3.69 14.84
C ASN A 71 -2.73 -2.60 13.93
N TYR A 72 -3.34 -1.59 14.54
CA TYR A 72 -3.97 -0.48 13.83
C TYR A 72 -2.95 0.40 13.11
N GLU A 73 -1.71 0.47 13.60
CA GLU A 73 -0.62 1.19 12.94
C GLU A 73 -0.29 0.58 11.58
N ASN A 74 -0.13 -0.75 11.52
CA ASN A 74 0.11 -1.44 10.26
C ASN A 74 -1.11 -1.38 9.31
N GLU A 75 -2.34 -1.43 9.83
CA GLU A 75 -3.56 -1.20 9.03
C GLU A 75 -3.54 0.19 8.37
N ILE A 76 -3.16 1.24 9.13
CA ILE A 76 -3.05 2.60 8.59
C ILE A 76 -1.93 2.68 7.54
N ALA A 77 -0.76 2.13 7.85
CA ALA A 77 0.41 2.19 6.98
C ALA A 77 0.15 1.52 5.63
N ILE A 78 -0.46 0.33 5.61
CA ILE A 78 -0.73 -0.38 4.35
C ILE A 78 -1.80 0.34 3.52
N CYS A 79 -2.84 0.91 4.14
CA CYS A 79 -3.84 1.70 3.45
C CYS A 79 -3.22 2.97 2.84
N ASP A 80 -2.38 3.69 3.59
CA ASP A 80 -1.70 4.90 3.10
C ASP A 80 -0.73 4.57 1.95
N MET A 81 0.00 3.46 2.05
CA MET A 81 0.91 3.00 1.01
C MET A 81 0.19 2.79 -0.33
N TYR A 82 -0.94 2.08 -0.34
CA TYR A 82 -1.72 1.89 -1.57
C TYR A 82 -2.23 3.22 -2.13
N ILE A 83 -2.78 4.09 -1.27
CA ILE A 83 -3.29 5.41 -1.70
C ILE A 83 -2.18 6.24 -2.35
N ARG A 84 -0.96 6.20 -1.82
CA ARG A 84 0.20 6.89 -2.45
C ARG A 84 0.57 6.26 -3.79
N LEU A 85 0.54 4.94 -3.88
CA LEU A 85 0.87 4.22 -5.10
C LEU A 85 -0.06 4.57 -6.26
N VAL A 86 -1.38 4.59 -6.04
CA VAL A 86 -2.35 4.95 -7.08
C VAL A 86 -2.34 6.44 -7.42
N LYS A 87 -2.05 7.32 -6.44
CA LYS A 87 -1.81 8.75 -6.72
C LYS A 87 -0.58 8.96 -7.59
N LYS A 88 0.48 8.19 -7.35
CA LYS A 88 1.70 8.21 -8.18
C LYS A 88 1.40 7.72 -9.59
N TYR A 89 0.71 6.59 -9.74
CA TYR A 89 0.23 6.09 -11.03
C TYR A 89 -0.54 7.18 -11.80
N ALA A 90 -1.47 7.87 -11.14
CA ALA A 90 -2.25 8.95 -11.76
C ALA A 90 -1.38 10.12 -12.22
N SER A 91 -0.41 10.52 -11.38
CA SER A 91 0.54 11.59 -11.70
C SER A 91 1.46 11.22 -12.86
N GLU A 92 1.96 9.99 -12.91
CA GLU A 92 2.88 9.51 -13.94
C GLU A 92 2.17 9.36 -15.29
N ASN A 93 0.91 8.92 -15.27
CA ASN A 93 0.05 8.83 -16.47
C ASN A 93 -0.63 10.16 -16.82
N LYS A 94 -0.39 11.24 -16.06
CA LYS A 94 -0.95 12.58 -16.28
C LYS A 94 -2.47 12.58 -16.41
N LEU A 95 -3.16 11.76 -15.60
CA LEU A 95 -4.61 11.71 -15.60
C LEU A 95 -5.19 13.11 -15.31
N SER A 96 -6.21 13.47 -16.07
CA SER A 96 -7.01 14.66 -15.78
C SER A 96 -7.72 14.52 -14.43
N ARG A 97 -8.20 15.65 -13.89
CA ARG A 97 -9.00 15.63 -12.65
C ARG A 97 -10.21 14.71 -12.77
N GLN A 98 -10.87 14.69 -13.93
CA GLN A 98 -12.05 13.87 -14.16
C GLN A 98 -11.68 12.39 -14.17
N GLU A 99 -10.64 12.00 -14.93
CA GLU A 99 -10.14 10.62 -14.97
C GLU A 99 -9.70 10.14 -13.59
N PHE A 100 -9.01 10.97 -12.81
CA PHE A 100 -8.64 10.63 -11.43
C PHE A 100 -9.88 10.37 -10.56
N THR A 101 -10.91 11.22 -10.70
CA THR A 101 -12.15 11.10 -9.92
C THR A 101 -12.92 9.84 -10.30
N ASP A 102 -12.96 9.50 -11.59
CA ASP A 102 -13.76 8.39 -12.09
C ASP A 102 -13.06 7.04 -11.95
N THR A 103 -11.73 7.01 -11.94
CA THR A 103 -10.94 5.76 -11.95
C THR A 103 -10.22 5.48 -10.63
N VAL A 104 -9.55 6.48 -10.04
CA VAL A 104 -8.64 6.26 -8.90
C VAL A 104 -9.37 6.39 -7.57
N LEU A 105 -10.25 7.39 -7.42
CA LEU A 105 -10.97 7.60 -6.16
C LEU A 105 -11.86 6.42 -5.74
N PRO A 106 -12.63 5.76 -6.65
CA PRO A 106 -13.46 4.61 -6.28
C PRO A 106 -12.63 3.45 -5.73
N GLU A 107 -11.48 3.15 -6.35
CA GLU A 107 -10.55 2.09 -5.91
C GLU A 107 -9.92 2.39 -4.54
N CYS A 108 -9.76 3.66 -4.19
CA CYS A 108 -9.27 4.05 -2.87
C CYS A 108 -10.34 4.01 -1.77
N ALA A 109 -11.63 4.06 -2.12
CA ALA A 109 -12.70 4.29 -1.16
C ALA A 109 -12.75 3.25 -0.02
N PRO A 110 -12.59 1.93 -0.28
CA PRO A 110 -12.54 0.93 0.78
C PRO A 110 -11.37 1.15 1.76
N LEU A 111 -10.20 1.52 1.24
CA LEU A 111 -8.99 1.72 2.04
C LEU A 111 -9.02 3.05 2.82
N TYR A 112 -9.62 4.12 2.28
CA TYR A 112 -9.90 5.33 3.04
C TYR A 112 -10.80 5.06 4.25
N LYS A 113 -11.88 4.28 4.04
CA LYS A 113 -12.80 3.90 5.12
C LYS A 113 -12.09 3.08 6.20
N ARG A 114 -11.24 2.12 5.81
CA ARG A 114 -10.43 1.33 6.73
C ARG A 114 -9.48 2.19 7.53
N MET A 115 -8.68 3.03 6.87
CA MET A 115 -7.75 3.93 7.52
C MET A 115 -8.44 4.86 8.54
N HIS A 116 -9.59 5.44 8.19
CA HIS A 116 -10.36 6.28 9.13
C HIS A 116 -10.79 5.50 10.38
N ASN A 117 -11.27 4.27 10.19
CA ASN A 117 -11.67 3.41 11.29
C ASN A 117 -10.49 2.98 12.15
N ALA A 118 -9.37 2.60 11.54
CA ALA A 118 -8.14 2.20 12.23
C ALA A 118 -7.59 3.34 13.11
N LYS A 119 -7.57 4.58 12.59
CA LYS A 119 -7.21 5.78 13.37
C LYS A 119 -8.10 5.95 14.59
N SER A 120 -9.42 5.79 14.40
CA SER A 120 -10.39 5.88 15.49
C SER A 120 -10.22 4.78 16.55
N MET A 121 -9.83 3.57 16.15
CA MET A 121 -9.57 2.45 17.06
C MET A 121 -8.26 2.65 17.82
N MET A 122 -7.19 3.09 17.14
CA MET A 122 -5.90 3.39 17.74
C MET A 122 -6.01 4.44 18.86
N SER A 123 -6.75 5.53 18.62
CA SER A 123 -6.99 6.54 19.66
C SER A 123 -7.77 6.01 20.86
N LYS A 124 -8.68 5.05 20.67
CA LYS A 124 -9.44 4.43 21.77
C LYS A 124 -8.59 3.45 22.57
N ASP A 125 -7.72 2.70 21.91
CA ASP A 125 -6.82 1.75 22.56
C ASP A 125 -5.73 2.46 23.37
N GLN A 126 -5.26 3.63 22.91
CA GLN A 126 -4.32 4.48 23.66
C GLN A 126 -4.94 5.21 24.86
N ALA A 127 -6.28 5.30 24.93
CA ALA A 127 -7.00 5.95 26.02
C ALA A 127 -7.41 4.98 27.15
N LYS A 128 -7.02 3.70 27.05
CA LYS A 128 -7.22 2.67 28.07
C LYS A 128 -5.96 2.48 28.90
#